data_AF-A0A2R7SL36-F1
#
_entry.id   AF-A0A2R7SL36-F1
#
_cell.length_a   1.000
_cell.length_b   1.000
_cell.length_c   1.000
_cell.angle_alpha   90.00
_cell.angle_beta   90.00
_cell.angle_gamma   90.00
#
_symmetry.space_group_name_H-M   'P 1'
#
loop_
_entity.id
_entity.type
_entity.pdbx_description
1 polymer ?
#
loop_
_entity_poly.entity_id
_entity_poly.type
_entity_poly.pdbx_seq_one_letter_code
_entity_poly.pdbx_strand_id
1 'polypeptide(L)'
;MPFWEFWSDDTGFNRTAWVRHYYSRPGATRNATRNRIERLVQALHPLRVIELNAYPYATKRERDLTTEMKDGRVLALMLDIAKPKAIFLFGREPARVVGAMLGIGCPLPGTIQPARVFGQATLVIAETHLSRGWSYERVAQEGAQVRQIVCQGPASGQLAR
;
A
#
# COMPACT_ATOMS: atom_id res chain seq x y z
N MET A 1 -17.16 6.03 -6.71
CA MET A 1 -17.16 5.74 -8.16
C MET A 1 -16.56 4.37 -8.36
N PRO A 2 -17.19 3.47 -9.14
CA PRO A 2 -16.75 2.09 -9.25
C PRO A 2 -15.46 1.96 -10.07
N PHE A 3 -14.56 1.09 -9.59
CA PHE A 3 -13.30 0.71 -10.24
C PHE A 3 -13.51 0.10 -11.65
N TRP A 4 -14.67 -0.54 -11.86
CA TRP A 4 -14.99 -1.37 -13.01
C TRP A 4 -15.01 -0.65 -14.36
N GLU A 5 -15.19 0.67 -14.38
CA GLU A 5 -15.14 1.47 -15.62
C GLU A 5 -13.76 1.45 -16.30
N PHE A 6 -12.72 1.08 -15.57
CA PHE A 6 -11.34 1.03 -16.06
C PHE A 6 -10.79 -0.39 -16.16
N TRP A 7 -11.66 -1.40 -16.03
CA TRP A 7 -11.29 -2.81 -16.13
C TRP A 7 -11.92 -3.42 -17.39
N SER A 8 -11.17 -4.28 -18.07
CA SER A 8 -11.68 -5.17 -19.11
C SER A 8 -11.06 -6.55 -18.93
N ASP A 9 -11.78 -7.60 -19.33
CA ASP A 9 -11.25 -8.96 -19.25
C ASP A 9 -10.10 -9.18 -20.25
N ASP A 10 -10.11 -8.44 -21.37
CA ASP A 10 -9.09 -8.56 -22.43
C ASP A 10 -7.78 -7.85 -22.09
N THR A 11 -7.84 -6.65 -21.50
CA THR A 11 -6.66 -5.79 -21.27
C THR A 11 -6.36 -5.51 -19.80
N GLY A 12 -7.19 -6.02 -18.89
CA GLY A 12 -7.07 -5.80 -17.45
C GLY A 12 -7.37 -4.35 -17.06
N PHE A 13 -6.65 -3.85 -16.05
CA PHE A 13 -6.80 -2.49 -15.53
C PHE A 13 -6.12 -1.45 -16.43
N ASN A 14 -6.90 -0.59 -17.08
CA ASN A 14 -6.40 0.57 -17.81
C ASN A 14 -6.01 1.70 -16.84
N ARG A 15 -4.81 1.57 -16.25
CA ARG A 15 -4.24 2.55 -15.32
C ARG A 15 -4.19 3.95 -15.92
N THR A 16 -3.80 4.08 -17.18
CA THR A 16 -3.65 5.39 -17.85
C THR A 16 -5.00 6.13 -17.92
N ALA A 17 -6.07 5.43 -18.30
CA ALA A 17 -7.42 6.00 -18.32
C ALA A 17 -7.90 6.35 -16.91
N TRP A 18 -7.67 5.48 -15.93
CA TRP A 18 -8.04 5.73 -14.54
C TRP A 18 -7.33 6.96 -13.97
N VAL A 19 -6.01 7.08 -14.16
CA VAL A 19 -5.23 8.24 -13.71
C VAL A 19 -5.73 9.52 -14.36
N ARG A 20 -5.97 9.50 -15.68
CA ARG A 20 -6.50 10.67 -16.40
C ARG A 20 -7.85 11.11 -15.85
N HIS A 21 -8.75 10.16 -15.63
CA HIS A 21 -10.05 10.43 -15.04
C HIS A 21 -9.94 10.91 -13.58
N TYR A 22 -9.03 10.34 -12.80
CA TYR A 22 -8.78 10.77 -11.43
C TYR A 22 -8.43 12.27 -11.38
N TYR A 23 -7.49 12.70 -12.23
CA TYR A 23 -7.04 14.09 -12.29
C TYR A 23 -8.03 15.06 -12.96
N SER A 24 -9.01 14.58 -13.72
CA SER A 24 -10.06 15.45 -14.29
C SER A 24 -11.07 15.93 -13.25
N ARG A 25 -11.07 15.37 -12.04
CA ARG A 25 -11.98 15.77 -10.96
C ARG A 25 -11.51 17.08 -10.30
N PRO A 26 -12.43 18.02 -10.00
CA PRO A 26 -12.09 19.23 -9.26
C PRO A 26 -11.35 18.91 -7.94
N GLY A 27 -10.16 19.47 -7.78
CA GLY A 27 -9.32 19.30 -6.58
C GLY A 27 -8.35 18.10 -6.60
N ALA A 28 -8.43 17.19 -7.58
CA ALA A 28 -7.58 16.00 -7.64
C ALA A 28 -6.11 16.30 -7.96
N THR A 29 -5.85 17.32 -8.79
CA THR A 29 -4.49 17.80 -9.15
C THR A 29 -3.71 18.40 -7.97
N ARG A 30 -4.36 18.68 -6.84
CA ARG A 30 -3.71 19.16 -5.60
C ARG A 30 -3.49 18.04 -4.58
N ASN A 31 -3.75 16.77 -4.92
CA ASN A 31 -3.57 15.67 -3.97
C ASN A 31 -2.10 15.29 -3.82
N ALA A 32 -1.42 15.97 -2.90
CA ALA A 32 -0.02 15.71 -2.58
C ALA A 32 0.24 14.25 -2.16
N THR A 33 -0.73 13.56 -1.54
CA THR A 33 -0.59 12.14 -1.20
C THR A 33 -0.53 11.26 -2.44
N ARG A 34 -1.41 11.48 -3.43
CA ARG A 34 -1.41 10.71 -4.68
C ARG A 34 -0.08 10.85 -5.41
N ASN A 35 0.42 12.08 -5.54
CA ASN A 35 1.71 12.36 -6.18
C ASN A 35 2.89 11.68 -5.46
N ARG A 36 2.82 11.57 -4.13
CA ARG A 36 3.83 10.83 -3.35
C ARG A 36 3.74 9.33 -3.60
N ILE A 37 2.55 8.73 -3.60
CA ILE A 37 2.42 7.30 -3.89
C ILE A 37 2.94 6.99 -5.30
N GLU A 38 2.64 7.84 -6.30
CA GLU A 38 3.20 7.67 -7.66
C GLU A 38 4.73 7.68 -7.67
N ARG A 39 5.35 8.63 -6.96
CA ARG A 39 6.82 8.70 -6.83
C ARG A 39 7.39 7.49 -6.09
N LEU A 40 6.70 7.00 -5.05
CA LEU A 40 7.09 5.79 -4.34
C LEU A 40 7.09 4.59 -5.29
N VAL A 41 6.01 4.39 -6.05
CA VAL A 41 5.88 3.31 -7.03
C VAL A 41 6.99 3.39 -8.08
N GLN A 42 7.31 4.61 -8.55
CA GLN A 42 8.41 4.82 -9.50
C GLN A 42 9.79 4.45 -8.90
N ALA A 43 10.03 4.83 -7.63
CA ALA A 43 11.26 4.48 -6.92
C ALA A 43 11.40 2.98 -6.63
N LEU A 44 10.27 2.25 -6.53
CA LEU A 44 10.24 0.81 -6.33
C LEU A 44 10.58 0.00 -7.59
N HIS A 45 10.57 0.61 -8.78
CA HIS A 45 10.95 -0.09 -10.02
C HIS A 45 12.34 -0.75 -9.90
N PRO A 46 12.52 -2.03 -10.33
CA PRO A 46 11.63 -2.84 -11.17
C PRO A 46 10.64 -3.75 -10.42
N LEU A 47 10.41 -3.52 -9.12
CA LEU A 47 9.44 -4.33 -8.38
C LEU A 47 8.02 -4.14 -8.94
N ARG A 48 7.29 -5.25 -9.06
CA ARG A 48 5.85 -5.22 -9.36
C ARG A 48 5.10 -4.82 -8.10
N VAL A 49 4.30 -3.76 -8.19
CA VAL A 49 3.58 -3.18 -7.05
C VAL A 49 2.09 -3.22 -7.32
N ILE A 50 1.33 -3.61 -6.29
CA ILE A 50 -0.13 -3.47 -6.26
C ILE A 50 -0.47 -2.54 -5.09
N GLU A 51 -1.26 -1.51 -5.37
CA GLU A 51 -1.80 -0.63 -4.34
C GLU A 51 -3.18 -1.13 -3.91
N LEU A 52 -3.37 -1.34 -2.61
CA LEU A 52 -4.62 -1.82 -2.02
C LEU A 52 -5.05 -0.89 -0.89
N ASN A 53 -6.36 -0.80 -0.67
CA ASN A 53 -6.94 -0.17 0.52
C ASN A 53 -7.21 -1.24 1.59
N ALA A 54 -7.25 -0.83 2.85
CA ALA A 54 -7.59 -1.72 3.95
C ALA A 54 -9.01 -2.30 3.84
N TYR A 55 -9.92 -1.53 3.23
CA TYR A 55 -11.32 -1.86 3.04
C TYR A 55 -11.76 -1.60 1.60
N PRO A 56 -12.74 -2.36 1.07
CA PRO A 56 -13.15 -2.27 -0.32
C PRO A 56 -14.03 -1.06 -0.63
N TYR A 57 -14.57 -0.38 0.38
CA TYR A 57 -15.50 0.73 0.19
C TYR A 57 -14.81 2.10 0.30
N ALA A 58 -15.09 2.96 -0.68
CA ALA A 58 -14.60 4.34 -0.69
C ALA A 58 -15.56 5.27 0.07
N THR A 59 -15.03 5.98 1.06
CA THR A 59 -15.75 7.04 1.79
C THR A 59 -15.01 8.39 1.67
N LYS A 60 -15.68 9.49 2.00
CA LYS A 60 -15.03 10.83 2.02
C LYS A 60 -14.08 10.97 3.21
N ARG A 61 -14.44 10.40 4.36
CA ARG A 61 -13.63 10.38 5.58
C ARG A 61 -13.61 8.97 6.16
N GLU A 62 -12.50 8.60 6.78
CA GLU A 62 -12.35 7.28 7.41
C GLU A 62 -13.43 7.01 8.47
N ARG A 63 -13.80 8.04 9.24
CA ARG A 63 -14.88 7.96 10.26
C ARG A 63 -16.27 7.64 9.68
N ASP A 64 -16.44 7.78 8.37
CA ASP A 64 -17.71 7.47 7.70
C ASP A 64 -17.79 5.96 7.33
N LEU A 65 -16.73 5.16 7.61
CA LEU A 65 -16.76 3.70 7.46
C LEU A 65 -17.55 3.06 8.61
N THR A 66 -18.67 2.42 8.28
CA THR A 66 -19.42 1.61 9.24
C THR A 66 -18.72 0.29 9.53
N THR A 67 -19.17 -0.43 10.56
CA THR A 67 -18.63 -1.76 10.91
C THR A 67 -18.73 -2.74 9.76
N GLU A 68 -19.84 -2.72 9.02
CA GLU A 68 -20.12 -3.61 7.89
C GLU A 68 -19.20 -3.31 6.70
N MET A 69 -18.81 -2.03 6.53
CA MET A 69 -17.87 -1.60 5.50
C MET A 69 -16.42 -1.97 5.83
N LYS A 70 -16.11 -2.27 7.10
CA LYS A 70 -14.78 -2.67 7.57
C LYS A 70 -14.50 -4.16 7.35
N ASP A 71 -14.90 -4.67 6.19
CA ASP A 71 -14.67 -6.06 5.79
C ASP A 71 -13.25 -6.25 5.24
N GLY A 72 -12.40 -6.94 6.02
CA GLY A 72 -11.03 -7.25 5.65
C GLY A 72 -10.88 -8.46 4.70
N ARG A 73 -11.96 -9.20 4.40
CA ARG A 73 -11.87 -10.44 3.60
C ARG A 73 -11.41 -10.19 2.17
N VAL A 74 -11.80 -9.06 1.58
CA VAL A 74 -11.34 -8.68 0.23
C VAL A 74 -9.83 -8.45 0.23
N LEU A 75 -9.29 -7.73 1.22
CA LEU A 75 -7.85 -7.53 1.36
C LEU A 75 -7.13 -8.87 1.57
N ALA A 76 -7.67 -9.74 2.43
CA ALA A 76 -7.13 -11.07 2.68
C ALA A 76 -7.02 -11.89 1.39
N LEU A 77 -8.10 -11.94 0.60
CA LEU A 77 -8.12 -12.61 -0.71
C LEU A 77 -7.07 -12.03 -1.67
N MET A 78 -6.96 -10.71 -1.75
CA MET A 78 -5.98 -10.05 -2.62
C MET A 78 -4.54 -10.39 -2.21
N LEU A 79 -4.25 -10.45 -0.91
CA LEU A 79 -2.93 -10.83 -0.41
C LEU A 79 -2.61 -12.31 -0.66
N ASP A 80 -3.59 -13.20 -0.56
CA ASP A 80 -3.46 -14.63 -0.88
C ASP A 80 -3.17 -14.86 -2.37
N ILE A 81 -3.87 -14.13 -3.24
CA ILE A 81 -3.65 -14.20 -4.68
C ILE A 81 -2.30 -13.58 -5.06
N ALA A 82 -1.99 -12.39 -4.54
CA ALA A 82 -0.81 -11.63 -4.94
C ALA A 82 0.51 -12.21 -4.38
N LYS A 83 0.45 -12.95 -3.27
CA LYS A 83 1.61 -13.60 -2.63
C LYS A 83 2.81 -12.65 -2.47
N PRO A 84 2.64 -11.51 -1.79
CA PRO A 84 3.64 -10.47 -1.77
C PRO A 84 4.92 -10.90 -1.06
N LYS A 85 6.07 -10.54 -1.63
CA LYS A 85 7.38 -10.62 -0.93
C LYS A 85 7.49 -9.59 0.19
N ALA A 86 6.79 -8.46 0.04
CA ALA A 86 6.73 -7.42 1.05
C ALA A 86 5.39 -6.68 1.01
N ILE A 87 4.95 -6.21 2.17
CA ILE A 87 3.78 -5.34 2.35
C ILE A 87 4.28 -4.02 2.94
N PHE A 88 4.02 -2.93 2.22
CA PHE A 88 4.32 -1.58 2.67
C PHE A 88 3.02 -0.92 3.19
N LEU A 89 2.96 -0.67 4.49
CA LEU A 89 1.80 -0.13 5.21
C LEU A 89 2.03 1.35 5.49
N PHE A 90 1.28 2.25 4.83
CA PHE A 90 1.35 3.68 5.11
C PHE A 90 0.11 4.16 5.86
N GLY A 91 0.28 4.47 7.14
CA GLY A 91 -0.79 4.94 8.02
C GLY A 91 -1.26 3.90 9.03
N ARG A 92 -1.90 4.40 10.09
CA ARG A 92 -2.28 3.61 11.27
C ARG A 92 -3.34 2.56 10.99
N GLU A 93 -4.35 2.90 10.19
CA GLU A 93 -5.47 1.99 9.94
C GLU A 93 -5.06 0.77 9.10
N PRO A 94 -4.32 0.91 7.97
CA PRO A 94 -3.72 -0.24 7.28
C PRO A 94 -2.82 -1.08 8.20
N ALA A 95 -1.99 -0.43 9.03
CA ALA A 95 -1.13 -1.11 10.00
C ALA A 95 -1.91 -1.96 11.00
N ARG A 96 -3.03 -1.42 11.52
CA ARG A 96 -3.92 -2.13 12.45
C ARG A 96 -4.60 -3.32 11.78
N VAL A 97 -5.16 -3.13 10.59
CA VAL A 97 -5.91 -4.17 9.86
C VAL A 97 -4.99 -5.32 9.45
N VAL A 98 -3.87 -5.01 8.79
CA VAL A 98 -2.92 -6.03 8.36
C VAL A 98 -2.22 -6.67 9.56
N GLY A 99 -1.88 -5.89 10.58
CA GLY A 99 -1.30 -6.40 11.82
C GLY A 99 -2.17 -7.45 12.51
N ALA A 100 -3.47 -7.17 12.62
CA ALA A 100 -4.45 -8.11 13.16
C ALA A 100 -4.61 -9.35 12.25
N MET A 101 -4.67 -9.16 10.94
CA MET A 101 -4.80 -10.26 9.95
C MET A 101 -3.62 -11.23 10.01
N LEU A 102 -2.41 -10.73 10.25
CA LEU A 102 -1.19 -11.53 10.28
C LEU A 102 -0.83 -12.03 11.69
N GLY A 103 -1.57 -11.64 12.72
CA GLY A 103 -1.27 -12.02 14.11
C GLY A 103 0.00 -11.40 14.68
N ILE A 104 0.46 -10.27 14.14
CA ILE A 104 1.74 -9.61 14.52
C ILE A 104 1.54 -8.32 15.34
N GLY A 105 0.31 -8.01 15.75
CA GLY A 105 -0.03 -6.73 16.36
C GLY A 105 0.07 -5.56 15.36
N CYS A 106 -0.25 -4.34 15.79
CA CYS A 106 -0.17 -3.15 14.93
C CYS A 106 1.29 -2.67 14.82
N PRO A 107 1.95 -2.78 13.66
CA PRO A 107 3.34 -2.35 13.52
C PRO A 107 3.46 -0.83 13.72
N LEU A 108 4.56 -0.40 14.33
CA LEU A 108 4.85 1.03 14.52
C LEU A 108 5.46 1.65 13.25
N PRO A 109 5.22 2.93 12.97
CA PRO A 109 5.92 3.61 11.87
C PRO A 109 7.45 3.55 12.02
N GLY A 110 8.17 3.38 10.91
CA GLY A 110 9.62 3.21 10.86
C GLY A 110 10.09 1.77 11.08
N THR A 111 9.17 0.83 11.31
CA THR A 111 9.54 -0.57 11.56
C THR A 111 9.53 -1.43 10.31
N ILE A 112 10.44 -2.40 10.29
CA ILE A 112 10.50 -3.47 9.31
C ILE A 112 10.57 -4.77 10.09
N GLN A 113 9.67 -5.70 9.79
CA GLN A 113 9.64 -6.98 10.49
C GLN A 113 9.25 -8.13 9.55
N PRO A 114 9.82 -9.33 9.74
CA PRO A 114 9.37 -10.51 9.03
C PRO A 114 7.99 -10.95 9.53
N ALA A 115 7.16 -11.43 8.62
CA ALA A 115 5.86 -12.02 8.92
C ALA A 115 5.60 -13.20 7.97
N ARG A 116 4.48 -13.91 8.23
CA ARG A 116 3.95 -14.92 7.32
C ARG A 116 2.58 -14.50 6.82
N VAL A 117 2.42 -14.40 5.50
CA VAL A 117 1.15 -14.10 4.85
C VAL A 117 0.72 -15.37 4.14
N PHE A 118 -0.35 -16.02 4.62
CA PHE A 118 -0.82 -17.32 4.12
C PHE A 118 0.30 -18.37 3.96
N GLY A 119 1.17 -18.46 4.98
CA GLY A 119 2.29 -19.39 5.02
C GLY A 119 3.55 -18.93 4.28
N GLN A 120 3.49 -17.87 3.48
CA GLN A 120 4.63 -17.33 2.75
C GLN A 120 5.42 -16.30 3.58
N ALA A 121 6.75 -16.37 3.53
CA ALA A 121 7.60 -15.36 4.15
C ALA A 121 7.44 -14.01 3.44
N THR A 122 7.10 -12.98 4.22
CA THR A 122 6.82 -11.63 3.73
C THR A 122 7.43 -10.61 4.68
N LEU A 123 8.05 -9.57 4.14
CA LEU A 123 8.51 -8.43 4.92
C LEU A 123 7.37 -7.42 5.11
N VAL A 124 7.09 -7.03 6.35
CA VAL A 124 6.13 -5.96 6.67
C VAL A 124 6.92 -4.69 6.98
N ILE A 125 6.67 -3.64 6.22
CA ILE A 125 7.33 -2.33 6.36
C ILE A 125 6.23 -1.33 6.69
N ALA A 126 6.33 -0.66 7.83
CA ALA A 126 5.29 0.24 8.30
C ALA A 126 5.79 1.69 8.37
N GLU A 127 4.99 2.60 7.85
CA GLU A 127 5.31 4.01 7.76
C GLU A 127 4.12 4.90 8.12
N THR A 128 4.44 6.16 8.38
CA THR A 128 3.39 7.18 8.53
C THR A 128 2.64 7.41 7.22
N HIS A 129 1.41 7.91 7.30
CA HIS A 129 0.62 8.21 6.11
C HIS A 129 1.38 9.21 5.22
N LEU A 130 1.49 8.95 3.92
CA LEU A 130 2.24 9.73 2.91
C LEU A 130 1.61 11.11 2.62
N SER A 131 1.33 11.88 3.66
CA SER A 131 0.66 13.18 3.63
C SER A 131 1.58 14.28 4.17
N ARG A 132 1.23 14.95 5.27
CA ARG A 132 2.09 15.94 5.93
C ARG A 132 3.36 15.26 6.46
N GLY A 133 4.51 15.93 6.34
CA GLY A 133 5.81 15.40 6.81
C GLY A 133 6.62 14.59 5.77
N TRP A 134 6.07 14.37 4.58
CA TRP A 134 6.76 13.69 3.48
C TRP A 134 7.12 14.69 2.36
N SER A 135 8.42 14.97 2.20
CA SER A 135 8.93 15.62 0.99
C SER A 135 8.97 14.60 -0.16
N TYR A 136 8.96 15.07 -1.40
CA TYR A 136 9.08 14.17 -2.53
C TYR A 136 10.42 13.44 -2.59
N GLU A 137 11.49 14.10 -2.13
CA GLU A 137 12.82 13.51 -2.03
C GLU A 137 12.85 12.37 -1.00
N ARG A 138 12.27 12.59 0.18
CA ARG A 138 12.16 11.56 1.22
C ARG A 138 11.39 10.34 0.71
N VAL A 139 10.31 10.55 -0.05
CA VAL A 139 9.55 9.43 -0.65
C VAL A 139 10.40 8.63 -1.63
N ALA A 140 11.22 9.29 -2.44
CA ALA A 140 12.11 8.61 -3.38
C ALA A 140 13.21 7.82 -2.66
N GLN A 141 13.78 8.40 -1.60
CA GLN A 141 14.78 7.74 -0.74
C GLN A 141 14.19 6.50 -0.06
N GLU A 142 12.99 6.63 0.52
CA GLU A 142 12.26 5.51 1.14
C GLU A 142 12.01 4.39 0.14
N GLY A 143 11.48 4.72 -1.05
CA GLY A 143 11.24 3.72 -2.10
C GLY A 143 12.51 2.99 -2.54
N ALA A 144 13.63 3.70 -2.66
CA ALA A 144 14.91 3.09 -2.99
C ALA A 144 15.41 2.14 -1.89
N GLN A 145 15.26 2.52 -0.61
CA GLN A 145 15.62 1.70 0.54
C GLN A 145 14.75 0.43 0.62
N VAL A 146 13.43 0.59 0.50
CA VAL A 146 12.48 -0.54 0.46
C VAL A 146 12.84 -1.49 -0.67
N ARG A 147 13.11 -0.96 -1.87
CA ARG A 147 13.51 -1.78 -3.02
C ARG A 147 14.78 -2.59 -2.73
N GLN A 148 15.80 -1.96 -2.16
CA GLN A 148 17.05 -2.65 -1.80
C GLN A 148 16.80 -3.79 -0.82
N ILE A 149 16.04 -3.54 0.25
CA ILE A 149 15.72 -4.54 1.28
C ILE A 149 14.95 -5.72 0.66
N VAL A 150 13.94 -5.44 -0.16
CA VAL A 150 13.12 -6.49 -0.80
C VAL A 150 13.93 -7.32 -1.79
N CYS A 151 14.85 -6.71 -2.55
CA CYS A 151 15.71 -7.42 -3.50
C CYS A 151 16.79 -8.27 -2.82
N GLN A 152 17.32 -7.82 -1.67
CA GLN A 152 18.34 -8.54 -0.92
C GLN A 152 17.75 -9.72 -0.11
N GLY A 153 16.42 -9.75 0.06
CA GLY A 153 15.73 -10.73 0.90
C GLY A 153 15.91 -10.39 2.39
N PRO A 154 15.24 -11.12 3.30
CA PRO A 154 15.48 -10.98 4.73
C PRO A 154 16.92 -11.42 5.05
N ALA A 155 17.87 -10.49 4.98
CA ALA A 155 19.21 -10.70 5.49
C ALA A 155 19.11 -11.02 6.98
N SER A 156 19.63 -12.18 7.37
CA SER A 156 19.81 -12.55 8.77
C SER A 156 20.65 -11.47 9.45
N GLY A 157 20.04 -10.63 10.29
CA GLY A 157 20.77 -9.90 11.33
C GLY A 157 20.97 -8.38 11.19
N GLN A 158 20.33 -7.67 10.26
CA GLN A 158 20.36 -6.20 10.30
C GLN A 158 18.98 -5.58 10.11
N LEU A 159 18.21 -5.55 11.20
CA LEU A 159 17.06 -4.67 11.32
C LEU A 159 17.19 -3.91 12.63
N ALA A 160 17.88 -2.77 12.56
CA ALA A 160 17.85 -1.72 13.58
C ALA A 160 17.83 -0.37 12.88
N ARG A 161 16.72 0.36 13.05
CA ARG A 161 16.73 1.79 13.30
C ARG A 161 15.69 2.08 14.38
#